data_AF-A0A2A5BAP3-F1
#
_entry.id   AF-A0A2A5BAP3-F1
#
_cell.length_a   1.000
_cell.length_b   1.000
_cell.length_c   1.000
_cell.angle_alpha   90.00
_cell.angle_beta   90.00
_cell.angle_gamma   90.00
#
_symmetry.space_group_name_H-M   'P 1'
#
loop_
_entity.id
_entity.type
_entity.pdbx_description
1 polymer ?
#
loop_
_entity_poly.entity_id
_entity_poly.type
_entity_poly.pdbx_seq_one_letter_code
_entity_poly.pdbx_strand_id
1 'polypeptide(L)'
;MSEKHQADMASDISIDQKLIEEGTAQLNSEIQVLEDWLVELDASKNGDSETVAARKSYNDMLRSRKEMLSSLAKQAKLQPVPSS
;
A
#
# COMPACT_ATOMS: atom_id res chain seq x y z
N MET A 1 -19.34 33.08 13.91
CA MET A 1 -19.16 32.21 12.73
C MET A 1 -17.94 31.30 12.90
N SER A 2 -17.81 30.62 14.04
CA SER A 2 -16.54 29.91 14.38
C SER A 2 -16.69 28.39 14.49
N GLU A 3 -17.91 27.87 14.68
CA GLU A 3 -18.14 26.41 14.78
C GLU A 3 -18.16 25.70 13.42
N LYS A 4 -18.65 26.35 12.35
CA LYS A 4 -18.79 25.71 11.04
C LYS A 4 -17.44 25.38 10.38
N HIS A 5 -16.46 26.29 10.48
CA HIS A 5 -15.11 26.06 9.95
C HIS A 5 -14.33 24.95 10.67
N GLN A 6 -14.64 24.67 11.94
CA GLN A 6 -13.93 23.64 12.70
C GLN A 6 -14.46 22.24 12.39
N ALA A 7 -15.75 22.11 12.11
CA ALA A 7 -16.37 20.86 11.66
C ALA A 7 -15.91 20.44 10.26
N ASP A 8 -15.83 21.40 9.32
CA ASP A 8 -15.41 21.13 7.93
C ASP A 8 -13.95 20.62 7.86
N MET A 9 -13.03 21.18 8.66
CA MET A 9 -11.64 20.70 8.73
C MET A 9 -11.52 19.32 9.40
N ALA A 10 -12.33 19.03 10.42
CA ALA A 10 -12.31 17.72 11.07
C ALA A 10 -12.82 16.60 10.15
N SER A 11 -13.81 16.88 9.31
CA SER A 11 -14.30 15.92 8.31
C SER A 11 -13.29 15.65 7.19
N ASP A 12 -12.56 16.67 6.74
CA ASP A 12 -11.55 16.56 5.68
C ASP A 12 -10.37 15.67 6.11
N ILE A 13 -9.82 15.92 7.32
CA ILE A 13 -8.76 15.09 7.92
C ILE A 13 -9.23 13.63 8.13
N SER A 14 -10.49 13.42 8.52
CA SER A 14 -11.04 12.08 8.71
C SER A 14 -11.18 11.30 7.40
N ILE A 15 -11.44 11.98 6.28
CA ILE A 15 -11.52 11.35 4.95
C ILE A 15 -10.12 10.95 4.50
N ASP A 16 -9.13 11.82 4.67
CA ASP A 16 -7.73 11.54 4.34
C ASP A 16 -7.17 10.35 5.11
N GLN A 17 -7.45 10.26 6.42
CA GLN A 17 -7.01 9.14 7.24
C GLN A 17 -7.62 7.80 6.78
N LYS A 18 -8.92 7.80 6.44
CA LYS A 18 -9.61 6.60 5.94
C LYS A 18 -9.08 6.16 4.58
N LEU A 19 -8.79 7.12 3.69
CA LEU A 19 -8.21 6.83 2.37
C LEU A 19 -6.81 6.21 2.50
N ILE A 20 -5.99 6.70 3.44
CA ILE A 20 -4.68 6.14 3.76
C ILE A 20 -4.81 4.70 4.30
N GLU A 21 -5.76 4.45 5.20
CA GLU A 21 -6.00 3.11 5.75
C GLU A 21 -6.45 2.12 4.67
N GLU A 22 -7.41 2.52 3.82
CA GLU A 22 -7.90 1.69 2.71
C GLU A 22 -6.78 1.40 1.69
N GLY A 23 -6.01 2.42 1.29
CA GLY A 23 -4.86 2.26 0.40
C GLY A 23 -3.77 1.36 1.00
N THR A 24 -3.52 1.47 2.31
CA THR A 24 -2.60 0.58 3.04
C THR A 24 -3.08 -0.86 3.03
N ALA A 25 -4.35 -1.09 3.34
CA ALA A 25 -4.94 -2.43 3.36
C ALA A 25 -4.90 -3.09 1.98
N GLN A 26 -5.22 -2.32 0.93
CA GLN A 26 -5.14 -2.79 -0.44
C GLN A 26 -3.71 -3.20 -0.82
N LEU A 27 -2.72 -2.32 -0.60
CA LEU A 27 -1.33 -2.61 -0.92
C LEU A 27 -0.80 -3.84 -0.18
N ASN A 28 -1.15 -4.02 1.09
CA ASN A 28 -0.78 -5.21 1.86
C ASN A 28 -1.39 -6.48 1.27
N SER A 29 -2.67 -6.45 0.89
CA SER A 29 -3.31 -7.59 0.24
C SER A 29 -2.64 -7.93 -1.10
N GLU A 30 -2.29 -6.94 -1.89
CA GLU A 30 -1.60 -7.16 -3.16
C GLU A 30 -0.18 -7.71 -2.99
N ILE A 31 0.53 -7.24 -1.96
CA ILE A 31 1.86 -7.75 -1.57
C ILE A 31 1.75 -9.25 -1.21
N GLN A 32 0.79 -9.62 -0.37
CA GLN A 32 0.60 -11.01 0.05
C GLN A 32 0.36 -11.93 -1.14
N VAL A 33 -0.54 -11.54 -2.06
CA VAL A 33 -0.84 -12.32 -3.27
C VAL A 33 0.40 -12.53 -4.14
N LEU A 34 1.24 -11.49 -4.32
CA LEU A 34 2.49 -11.64 -5.07
C LEU A 34 3.49 -12.55 -4.37
N GLU A 35 3.60 -12.45 -3.05
CA GLU A 35 4.49 -13.30 -2.26
C GLU A 35 4.06 -14.77 -2.35
N ASP A 36 2.75 -15.04 -2.28
CA ASP A 36 2.19 -16.38 -2.45
C ASP A 36 2.49 -16.93 -3.85
N TRP A 37 2.26 -16.15 -4.91
CA TRP A 37 2.59 -16.57 -6.28
C TRP A 37 4.08 -16.83 -6.47
N LEU A 38 4.96 -16.02 -5.87
CA LEU A 38 6.40 -16.25 -5.92
C LEU A 38 6.80 -17.55 -5.23
N VAL A 39 6.21 -17.85 -4.06
CA VAL A 39 6.42 -19.12 -3.36
C VAL A 39 5.96 -20.31 -4.20
N GLU A 40 4.80 -20.21 -4.85
CA GLU A 40 4.29 -21.25 -5.76
C GLU A 40 5.22 -21.46 -6.96
N LEU A 41 5.69 -20.37 -7.59
CA LEU A 41 6.68 -20.44 -8.67
C LEU A 41 7.99 -21.08 -8.20
N ASP A 42 8.46 -20.78 -6.99
CA ASP A 42 9.63 -21.43 -6.39
C ASP A 42 9.43 -22.93 -6.13
N ALA A 43 8.26 -23.31 -5.62
CA ALA A 43 7.91 -24.71 -5.34
C ALA A 43 7.80 -25.56 -6.60
N SER A 44 7.36 -24.97 -7.71
CA SER A 44 7.19 -25.66 -9.00
C SER A 44 8.49 -26.20 -9.61
N LYS A 45 9.67 -25.65 -9.20
CA LYS A 45 11.00 -25.96 -9.77
C LYS A 45 11.09 -25.94 -11.30
N ASN A 46 10.16 -25.25 -11.96
CA ASN A 46 10.18 -25.06 -13.41
C ASN A 46 11.14 -23.90 -13.73
N GLY A 47 12.21 -24.22 -14.45
CA GLY A 47 13.24 -23.27 -14.88
C GLY A 47 13.05 -22.80 -16.32
N ASP A 48 11.86 -22.95 -16.89
CA ASP A 48 11.59 -22.50 -18.25
C ASP A 48 11.58 -20.96 -18.33
N SER A 49 11.76 -20.46 -19.55
CA SER A 49 11.91 -19.01 -19.78
C SER A 49 10.67 -18.21 -19.38
N GLU A 50 9.48 -18.82 -19.40
CA GLU A 50 8.23 -18.16 -19.02
C GLU A 50 8.16 -18.03 -17.49
N THR A 51 8.48 -19.10 -16.76
CA THR A 51 8.56 -19.09 -15.30
C THR A 51 9.61 -18.09 -14.78
N VAL A 52 10.77 -18.00 -15.44
CA VAL A 52 11.82 -17.01 -15.10
C VAL A 52 11.32 -15.59 -15.36
N ALA A 53 10.63 -15.35 -16.47
CA ALA A 53 10.06 -14.04 -16.79
C ALA A 53 8.96 -13.64 -15.80
N ALA A 54 8.03 -14.55 -15.49
CA ALA A 54 6.96 -14.34 -14.51
C ALA A 54 7.53 -14.00 -13.13
N ARG A 55 8.52 -14.76 -12.65
CA ARG A 55 9.21 -14.49 -11.38
C ARG A 55 9.81 -13.09 -11.35
N LYS A 56 10.48 -12.67 -12.43
CA LYS A 56 11.05 -11.32 -12.52
C LYS A 56 9.96 -10.26 -12.45
N SER A 57 8.90 -10.38 -13.25
CA SER A 57 7.78 -9.44 -13.26
C SER A 57 7.10 -9.33 -11.90
N TYR A 58 6.88 -10.44 -11.20
CA TYR A 58 6.26 -10.43 -9.87
C TYR A 58 7.16 -9.77 -8.82
N ASN A 59 8.48 -10.00 -8.87
CA ASN A 59 9.43 -9.30 -8.00
C ASN A 59 9.45 -7.78 -8.27
N ASP A 60 9.39 -7.35 -9.52
CA ASP A 60 9.34 -5.93 -9.88
C ASP A 60 8.05 -5.28 -9.37
N MET A 61 6.89 -5.95 -9.51
CA MET A 61 5.62 -5.48 -8.95
C MET A 61 5.64 -5.44 -7.42
N LEU A 62 6.24 -6.45 -6.77
CA LEU A 62 6.36 -6.53 -5.32
C LEU A 62 7.18 -5.35 -4.78
N ARG A 63 8.29 -5.04 -5.46
CA ARG A 63 9.12 -3.88 -5.13
C ARG A 63 8.33 -2.58 -5.25
N SER A 64 7.62 -2.39 -6.35
CA SER A 64 6.81 -1.17 -6.58
C SER A 64 5.75 -0.99 -5.48
N ARG A 65 5.05 -2.06 -5.09
CA ARG A 65 4.04 -2.02 -4.02
C ARG A 65 4.65 -1.71 -2.66
N LYS A 66 5.81 -2.29 -2.33
CA LYS A 66 6.55 -2.00 -1.09
C LYS A 66 7.05 -0.55 -1.05
N GLU A 67 7.51 -0.01 -2.17
CA GLU A 67 7.92 1.40 -2.29
C GLU A 67 6.72 2.35 -2.15
N MET A 68 5.57 2.00 -2.73
CA MET A 68 4.33 2.77 -2.58
C MET A 68 3.84 2.77 -1.13
N LEU A 69 3.83 1.60 -0.48
CA LEU A 69 3.46 1.47 0.93
C LEU A 69 4.39 2.29 1.84
N SER A 70 5.69 2.26 1.58
CA SER A 70 6.68 3.09 2.30
C SER A 70 6.41 4.58 2.11
N SER A 71 6.03 5.00 0.90
CA SER A 71 5.70 6.39 0.59
C SER A 71 4.41 6.84 1.29
N LEU A 72 3.40 5.98 1.30
CA LEU A 72 2.12 6.24 1.96
C LEU A 72 2.29 6.30 3.49
N ALA A 73 3.12 5.44 4.07
CA ALA A 73 3.49 5.51 5.48
C ALA A 73 4.25 6.80 5.86
N LYS A 74 5.05 7.36 4.95
CA LYS A 74 5.69 8.68 5.16
C LYS A 74 4.67 9.80 5.12
N GLN A 75 3.70 9.75 4.21
CA GLN A 75 2.63 10.76 4.12
C GLN A 75 1.76 10.75 5.38
N ALA A 76 1.37 9.57 5.88
CA ALA A 76 0.61 9.42 7.11
C ALA A 76 1.32 10.05 8.33
N LYS A 77 2.66 9.95 8.40
CA LYS A 77 3.46 10.55 9.49
C LYS A 77 3.61 12.06 9.39
N LEU A 78 3.44 12.63 8.21
CA LEU A 78 3.54 14.07 7.96
C LEU A 78 2.20 14.78 8.11
N GLN A 79 1.08 14.04 8.21
CA GLN A 79 -0.19 14.62 8.59
C GLN A 79 -0.10 15.09 10.06
N PRO A 80 -0.23 16.40 10.34
CA PRO A 80 -0.21 16.89 11.70
C PRO A 80 -1.44 16.33 12.42
N VAL A 81 -1.22 15.52 13.46
CA VAL A 81 -2.28 15.24 14.42
C VAL A 81 -2.71 16.58 15.02
N PRO A 82 -4.00 16.97 14.96
CA PRO A 82 -4.44 18.18 15.62
C PRO A 82 -4.20 18.00 17.13
N SER A 83 -3.26 18.77 17.67
CA SER A 83 -3.07 18.91 19.11
C SER A 83 -4.42 19.28 19.72
N SER A 84 -4.99 18.36 20.51
CA SER A 84 -6.17 18.63 21.35
C SER A 84 -5.82 19.58 22.49
#